data_AF-A0A7S2L028-F1
#
_entry.id   AF-A0A7S2L028-F1
#
_cell.length_a   1.000
_cell.length_b   1.000
_cell.length_c   1.000
_cell.angle_alpha   90.00
_cell.angle_beta   90.00
_cell.angle_gamma   90.00
#
_symmetry.space_group_name_H-M   'P 1'
#
loop_
_entity.id
_entity.type
_entity.pdbx_description
1 polymer ?
#
loop_
_entity_poly.entity_id
_entity_poly.type
_entity_poly.pdbx_seq_one_letter_code
_entity_poly.pdbx_strand_id
1 'polypeptide(L)'
;MLRRFNADTISKLAFGQDFGSLHKFSPDLDDLMVWMQAMFTRLTAPAPYWRVPGLARLFDGGDGANARLIKKVNAMLDDPHGSASATLLAKLASVEGARLSREELVGNLITFFIAGTDTSSHTTSWALYHLSRHPEVQRQMADEVASLPTGTATAEHVASLSMTRAVWQETLRVSSVAP
;
A
#
# COMPACT_ATOMS: atom_id res chain seq x y z
N MET A 1 2.16 2.01 -13.75
CA MET A 1 3.37 2.73 -13.28
C MET A 1 3.14 3.29 -11.87
N LEU A 2 2.13 4.13 -11.65
CA LEU A 2 1.82 4.71 -10.32
C LEU A 2 1.58 3.66 -9.21
N ARG A 3 0.86 2.57 -9.53
CA ARG A 3 0.67 1.44 -8.59
C ARG A 3 1.97 0.81 -8.10
N ARG A 4 2.98 0.76 -8.95
CA ARG A 4 4.30 0.19 -8.64
C ARG A 4 5.11 1.17 -7.78
N PHE A 5 5.11 2.45 -8.12
CA PHE A 5 5.73 3.49 -7.30
C PHE A 5 5.17 3.52 -5.87
N ASN A 6 3.84 3.46 -5.70
CA ASN A 6 3.23 3.45 -4.38
C ASN A 6 3.46 2.12 -3.64
N ALA A 7 3.45 0.99 -4.35
CA ALA A 7 3.86 -0.27 -3.77
C ALA A 7 5.30 -0.19 -3.24
N ASP A 8 6.24 0.42 -3.96
CA ASP A 8 7.63 0.60 -3.50
C ASP A 8 7.71 1.55 -2.31
N THR A 9 6.95 2.65 -2.30
CA THR A 9 6.90 3.59 -1.17
C THR A 9 6.31 2.95 0.08
N ILE A 10 5.18 2.26 -0.03
CA ILE A 10 4.55 1.58 1.10
C ILE A 10 5.40 0.41 1.56
N SER A 11 6.05 -0.27 0.63
CA SER A 11 7.00 -1.32 0.98
C SER A 11 8.18 -0.81 1.78
N LYS A 12 8.75 0.33 1.38
CA LYS A 12 9.82 1.00 2.14
C LYS A 12 9.32 1.45 3.51
N LEU A 13 8.10 1.96 3.60
CA LEU A 13 7.51 2.42 4.87
C LEU A 13 7.11 1.27 5.80
N ALA A 14 6.56 0.19 5.25
CA ALA A 14 6.05 -0.96 6.02
C ALA A 14 7.14 -1.97 6.36
N PHE A 15 8.07 -2.20 5.43
CA PHE A 15 9.07 -3.28 5.49
C PHE A 15 10.51 -2.79 5.42
N GLY A 16 10.74 -1.47 5.31
CA GLY A 16 12.10 -0.93 5.21
C GLY A 16 12.87 -1.40 3.98
N GLN A 17 12.20 -1.99 2.99
CA GLN A 17 12.81 -2.52 1.77
C GLN A 17 12.16 -1.98 0.51
N ASP A 18 13.00 -1.71 -0.49
CA ASP A 18 12.57 -1.37 -1.84
C ASP A 18 12.25 -2.65 -2.61
N PHE A 19 11.01 -2.83 -3.05
CA PHE A 19 10.65 -3.98 -3.87
C PHE A 19 11.17 -3.82 -5.31
N GLY A 20 11.63 -2.62 -5.69
CA GLY A 20 12.18 -2.34 -7.01
C GLY A 20 11.17 -2.60 -8.12
N SER A 21 9.88 -2.45 -7.84
CA SER A 21 8.79 -2.84 -8.75
C SER A 21 8.71 -1.95 -9.99
N LEU A 22 9.39 -0.79 -10.00
CA LEU A 22 9.63 0.02 -11.19
C LEU A 22 10.63 -0.60 -12.18
N HIS A 23 11.57 -1.44 -11.73
CA HIS A 23 12.67 -1.98 -12.56
C HIS A 23 12.66 -3.50 -12.72
N LYS A 24 12.01 -4.24 -11.81
CA LYS A 24 11.81 -5.69 -11.92
C LYS A 24 10.32 -5.98 -12.03
N PHE A 25 9.95 -6.78 -13.03
CA PHE A 25 8.61 -7.36 -13.11
C PHE A 25 8.42 -8.26 -11.88
N SER A 26 7.72 -7.76 -10.87
CA SER A 26 7.49 -8.47 -9.61
C SER A 26 6.11 -9.16 -9.69
N PRO A 27 6.07 -10.51 -9.69
CA PRO A 27 4.82 -11.30 -9.65
C PRO A 27 3.98 -11.10 -8.38
N ASP A 28 4.49 -10.32 -7.43
CA ASP A 28 3.97 -10.25 -6.07
C ASP A 28 2.74 -9.34 -5.95
N LEU A 29 2.65 -8.32 -6.81
CA LEU A 29 1.44 -7.50 -6.93
C LEU A 29 0.29 -8.26 -7.58
N ASP A 30 0.59 -9.23 -8.45
CA ASP A 30 -0.43 -10.05 -9.09
C ASP A 30 -1.02 -11.05 -8.09
N ASP A 31 -0.17 -11.66 -7.24
CA ASP A 31 -0.62 -12.48 -6.12
C ASP A 31 -1.50 -11.68 -5.14
N LEU A 32 -1.15 -10.43 -4.87
CA LEU A 32 -1.95 -9.53 -4.05
C LEU A 32 -3.36 -9.30 -4.63
N MET A 33 -3.44 -9.11 -5.95
CA MET A 33 -4.71 -8.90 -6.64
C MET A 33 -5.55 -10.16 -6.70
N VAL A 34 -4.94 -11.32 -6.96
CA VAL A 34 -5.63 -12.62 -6.90
C VAL A 34 -6.20 -12.86 -5.50
N TRP A 35 -5.42 -12.56 -4.46
CA TRP A 35 -5.88 -12.67 -3.07
C TRP A 35 -7.03 -11.71 -2.76
N MET A 36 -6.92 -10.45 -3.16
CA MET A 36 -7.95 -9.43 -2.93
C MET A 36 -9.25 -9.74 -3.69
N GLN A 37 -9.13 -10.17 -4.95
CA GLN A 37 -10.28 -10.59 -5.75
C GLN A 37 -10.95 -11.82 -5.16
N ALA A 38 -10.18 -12.81 -4.70
CA ALA A 38 -10.71 -13.95 -3.95
C ALA A 38 -11.42 -13.49 -2.68
N MET A 39 -10.84 -12.57 -1.90
CA MET A 39 -11.45 -12.02 -0.69
C MET A 39 -12.82 -11.38 -1.00
N PHE A 40 -12.90 -10.49 -1.99
CA PHE A 40 -14.16 -9.85 -2.38
C PHE A 40 -15.19 -10.84 -2.93
N THR A 41 -14.74 -11.81 -3.74
CA THR A 41 -15.61 -12.86 -4.28
C THR A 41 -16.19 -13.72 -3.16
N ARG A 42 -15.36 -14.10 -2.18
CA ARG A 42 -15.80 -14.86 -1.01
C ARG A 42 -16.73 -14.06 -0.10
N LEU A 43 -16.44 -12.77 0.11
CA LEU A 43 -17.28 -11.87 0.91
C LEU A 43 -18.70 -11.73 0.35
N THR A 44 -18.83 -11.73 -0.98
CA THR A 44 -20.11 -11.53 -1.69
C THR A 44 -20.76 -12.83 -2.15
N ALA A 45 -20.13 -13.98 -1.91
CA ALA A 45 -20.64 -15.26 -2.35
C ALA A 45 -21.89 -15.68 -1.55
N PRO A 46 -22.91 -16.24 -2.23
CA PRO A 46 -24.12 -16.72 -1.55
C PRO A 46 -23.88 -17.96 -0.67
N ALA A 47 -22.79 -18.70 -0.91
CA ALA A 47 -22.43 -19.89 -0.15
C ALA A 47 -20.90 -20.03 -0.07
N PRO A 48 -20.36 -20.65 1.01
CA PRO A 48 -18.93 -20.75 1.25
C PRO A 48 -18.26 -21.84 0.39
N TYR A 49 -18.20 -21.64 -0.93
CA TYR A 49 -17.62 -22.58 -1.90
C TYR A 49 -16.16 -22.92 -1.58
N TRP A 50 -15.42 -22.02 -0.91
CA TRP A 50 -14.05 -22.22 -0.48
C TRP A 50 -13.88 -23.28 0.61
N ARG A 51 -14.96 -23.70 1.27
CA ARG A 51 -14.92 -24.84 2.22
C ARG A 51 -14.97 -26.20 1.51
N VAL A 52 -15.33 -26.22 0.22
CA VAL A 52 -15.38 -27.45 -0.57
C VAL A 52 -14.00 -27.75 -1.14
N PRO A 53 -13.40 -28.93 -0.87
CA PRO A 53 -12.07 -29.28 -1.34
C PRO A 53 -11.94 -29.14 -2.87
N GLY A 54 -10.93 -28.40 -3.33
CA GLY A 54 -10.64 -28.20 -4.75
C GLY A 54 -11.49 -27.14 -5.46
N LEU A 55 -12.67 -26.81 -4.92
CA LEU A 55 -13.58 -25.83 -5.54
C LEU A 55 -13.00 -24.41 -5.49
N ALA A 56 -12.39 -24.02 -4.37
CA ALA A 56 -11.71 -22.71 -4.23
C ALA A 56 -10.67 -22.46 -5.32
N ARG A 57 -9.87 -23.49 -5.65
CA ARG A 57 -8.80 -23.42 -6.66
C ARG A 57 -9.33 -23.21 -8.07
N LEU A 58 -10.54 -23.71 -8.36
CA LEU A 58 -11.17 -23.57 -9.67
C LEU A 58 -11.74 -22.17 -9.88
N PHE A 59 -12.18 -21.51 -8.81
CA PHE A 59 -12.93 -20.25 -8.88
C PHE A 59 -12.09 -19.00 -8.64
N ASP A 60 -11.14 -19.00 -7.70
CA ASP A 60 -10.47 -17.76 -7.32
C ASP A 60 -8.94 -17.84 -7.15
N GLY A 61 -8.37 -19.04 -7.00
CA GLY A 61 -6.92 -19.19 -6.81
C GLY A 61 -6.36 -18.51 -5.55
N GLY A 62 -7.22 -18.00 -4.67
CA GLY A 62 -6.88 -17.14 -3.54
C GLY A 62 -6.00 -17.83 -2.50
N ASP A 63 -6.19 -19.14 -2.29
CA ASP A 63 -5.40 -19.89 -1.30
C ASP A 63 -3.93 -20.03 -1.74
N GLY A 64 -3.70 -20.17 -3.05
CA GLY A 64 -2.35 -20.23 -3.61
C GLY A 64 -1.65 -18.89 -3.50
N ALA A 65 -2.36 -17.80 -3.81
CA ALA A 65 -1.86 -16.44 -3.64
C ALA A 65 -1.57 -16.12 -2.17
N ASN A 66 -2.48 -16.49 -1.25
CA ASN A 66 -2.31 -16.31 0.20
C ASN A 66 -1.04 -17.00 0.70
N ALA A 67 -0.81 -18.26 0.30
CA ALA A 67 0.37 -19.02 0.70
C ALA A 67 1.68 -18.37 0.21
N ARG A 68 1.70 -17.84 -1.02
CA ARG A 68 2.86 -17.13 -1.58
C ARG A 68 3.14 -15.80 -0.86
N LEU A 69 2.09 -15.02 -0.57
CA LEU A 69 2.19 -13.78 0.20
C LEU A 69 2.74 -14.03 1.61
N ILE A 70 2.17 -15.01 2.33
CA ILE A 70 2.62 -15.39 3.67
C ILE A 70 4.08 -15.84 3.65
N LYS A 71 4.47 -16.70 2.69
CA LYS A 71 5.84 -17.16 2.55
C LYS A 71 6.81 -15.99 2.33
N LYS A 72 6.41 -15.02 1.51
CA LYS A 72 7.25 -13.86 1.18
C LYS A 72 7.43 -12.92 2.37
N VAL A 73 6.35 -12.58 3.06
CA VAL A 73 6.42 -11.71 4.25
C VAL A 73 7.23 -12.38 5.36
N ASN A 74 7.10 -13.70 5.55
CA ASN A 74 7.98 -14.42 6.49
C ASN A 74 9.45 -14.33 6.08
N ALA A 75 9.77 -14.53 4.80
CA ALA A 75 11.16 -14.39 4.32
C ALA A 75 11.72 -12.98 4.54
N MET A 76 10.88 -11.94 4.47
CA MET A 76 11.26 -10.56 4.77
C MET A 76 11.46 -10.31 6.27
N LEU A 77 10.64 -10.92 7.12
CA LEU A 77 10.78 -10.83 8.58
C LEU A 77 12.05 -11.52 9.09
N ASP A 78 12.49 -12.57 8.39
CA ASP A 78 13.66 -13.35 8.76
C ASP A 78 14.97 -12.79 8.18
N ASP A 79 14.92 -11.73 7.34
CA ASP A 79 16.09 -11.05 6.78
C ASP A 79 16.74 -10.11 7.82
N PRO A 80 17.97 -10.40 8.31
CA PRO A 80 18.67 -9.59 9.32
C PRO A 80 19.07 -8.18 8.83
N HIS A 81 19.13 -7.97 7.52
CA HIS A 81 19.41 -6.67 6.89
C HIS A 81 18.12 -5.97 6.41
N GLY A 82 16.99 -6.67 6.46
CA GLY A 82 15.66 -6.13 6.23
C GLY A 82 15.24 -5.26 7.40
N SER A 83 15.25 -3.95 7.19
CA SER A 83 14.73 -2.94 8.12
C SER A 83 13.22 -3.10 8.45
N ALA A 84 12.58 -4.21 8.05
CA ALA A 84 11.23 -4.58 8.46
C ALA A 84 11.09 -4.56 9.99
N SER A 85 12.13 -5.00 10.72
CA SER A 85 12.14 -4.95 12.19
C SER A 85 12.04 -3.52 12.76
N ALA A 86 12.33 -2.46 11.99
CA ALA A 86 12.46 -1.09 12.51
C ALA A 86 11.35 -0.09 12.10
N THR A 87 10.54 -0.32 11.06
CA THR A 87 9.80 0.79 10.41
C THR A 87 8.29 0.89 10.73
N LEU A 88 7.55 -0.22 10.81
CA LEU A 88 6.14 -0.24 11.26
C LEU A 88 5.92 -1.35 12.31
N LEU A 89 6.69 -2.44 12.19
CA LEU A 89 6.62 -3.61 13.05
C LEU A 89 7.15 -3.38 14.45
N ALA A 90 8.31 -2.72 14.60
CA ALA A 90 8.77 -2.25 15.90
C ALA A 90 7.73 -1.37 16.60
N LYS A 91 7.07 -0.49 15.84
CA LYS A 91 6.06 0.42 16.38
C LYS A 91 4.81 -0.35 16.83
N LEU A 92 4.29 -1.27 16.02
CA LEU A 92 3.13 -2.11 16.38
C LEU A 92 3.43 -3.07 17.54
N ALA A 93 4.63 -3.66 17.57
CA ALA A 93 5.07 -4.53 18.66
C ALA A 93 5.36 -3.76 19.96
N SER A 94 5.69 -2.46 19.87
CA SER A 94 5.90 -1.58 21.03
C SER A 94 4.63 -0.98 21.63
N VAL A 95 3.47 -1.10 20.96
CA VAL A 95 2.19 -0.67 21.55
C VAL A 95 1.88 -1.62 22.71
N GLU A 96 1.97 -1.09 23.93
CA GLU A 96 1.87 -1.85 25.18
C GLU A 96 0.59 -2.71 25.24
N GLY A 97 0.77 -4.04 25.36
CA GLY A 97 -0.30 -4.97 25.76
C GLY A 97 -0.60 -6.11 24.79
N ALA A 98 -0.24 -6.03 23.51
CA ALA A 98 -0.52 -7.08 22.53
C ALA A 98 0.78 -7.73 22.02
N ARG A 99 1.11 -8.93 22.54
CA ARG A 99 2.06 -9.82 21.87
C ARG A 99 1.33 -10.46 20.69
N LEU A 100 1.41 -9.83 19.51
CA LEU A 100 0.89 -10.42 18.27
C LEU A 100 1.61 -11.75 18.00
N SER A 101 0.85 -12.78 17.61
CA SER A 101 1.43 -14.01 17.08
C SER A 101 2.13 -13.73 15.75
N ARG A 102 3.02 -14.63 15.31
CA ARG A 102 3.69 -14.49 14.01
C ARG A 102 2.67 -14.48 12.87
N GLU A 103 1.61 -15.27 12.98
CA GLU A 103 0.52 -15.34 12.01
C GLU A 103 -0.25 -14.02 11.95
N GLU A 104 -0.59 -13.43 13.10
CA GLU A 104 -1.26 -12.13 13.19
C GLU A 104 -0.37 -11.01 12.64
N LEU A 105 0.93 -11.08 12.91
CA LEU A 105 1.92 -10.14 12.40
C LEU A 105 1.96 -10.14 10.87
N VAL A 106 2.11 -11.33 10.28
CA VAL A 106 2.13 -11.51 8.82
C VAL A 106 0.80 -11.08 8.20
N GLY A 107 -0.33 -11.42 8.81
CA GLY A 107 -1.66 -11.01 8.35
C GLY A 107 -1.85 -9.49 8.35
N ASN A 108 -1.44 -8.81 9.42
CA ASN A 108 -1.53 -7.36 9.53
C ASN A 108 -0.63 -6.66 8.50
N LEU A 109 0.58 -7.17 8.30
CA LEU A 109 1.50 -6.65 7.29
C LEU A 109 0.94 -6.72 5.86
N ILE A 110 0.38 -7.87 5.49
CA ILE A 110 -0.29 -8.05 4.21
C ILE A 110 -1.45 -7.06 4.10
N THR A 111 -2.25 -6.92 5.16
CA THR A 111 -3.39 -6.00 5.20
C THR A 111 -2.98 -4.54 4.99
N PHE A 112 -1.97 -4.05 5.71
CA PHE A 112 -1.45 -2.68 5.55
C PHE A 112 -0.90 -2.43 4.14
N PHE A 113 -0.17 -3.41 3.61
CA PHE A 113 0.38 -3.32 2.26
C PHE A 113 -0.72 -3.17 1.20
N ILE A 114 -1.80 -3.95 1.32
CA ILE A 114 -2.95 -3.90 0.41
C ILE A 114 -3.68 -2.56 0.53
N ALA A 115 -4.07 -2.23 1.76
CA ALA A 115 -4.88 -1.06 2.04
C ALA A 115 -4.21 0.23 1.53
N GLY A 116 -2.89 0.34 1.70
CA GLY A 116 -2.14 1.49 1.24
C GLY A 116 -1.95 1.52 -0.29
N THR A 117 -1.68 0.38 -0.92
CA THR A 117 -1.12 0.36 -2.29
C THR A 117 -2.14 0.79 -3.33
N ASP A 118 -3.32 0.17 -3.35
CA ASP A 118 -4.27 0.41 -4.43
C ASP A 118 -4.99 1.75 -4.28
N THR A 119 -5.46 2.06 -3.06
CA THR A 119 -6.19 3.30 -2.76
C THR A 119 -5.34 4.53 -3.02
N SER A 120 -4.11 4.58 -2.47
CA SER A 120 -3.21 5.72 -2.67
C SER A 120 -2.84 5.89 -4.15
N SER A 121 -2.70 4.79 -4.90
CA SER A 121 -2.38 4.84 -6.34
C SER A 121 -3.48 5.43 -7.17
N HIS A 122 -4.73 5.06 -6.89
CA HIS A 122 -5.87 5.68 -7.53
C HIS A 122 -6.01 7.14 -7.11
N THR A 123 -5.86 7.49 -5.83
CA THR A 123 -5.93 8.88 -5.38
C THR A 123 -4.84 9.74 -6.04
N THR A 124 -3.60 9.26 -6.11
CA THR A 124 -2.52 9.97 -6.82
C THR A 124 -2.83 10.12 -8.32
N SER A 125 -3.40 9.10 -8.96
CA SER A 125 -3.79 9.18 -10.37
C SER A 125 -4.85 10.26 -10.60
N TRP A 126 -5.86 10.33 -9.72
CA TRP A 126 -6.87 11.38 -9.76
C TRP A 126 -6.29 12.77 -9.49
N ALA A 127 -5.38 12.90 -8.51
CA ALA A 127 -4.71 14.17 -8.23
C ALA A 127 -3.95 14.67 -9.46
N LEU A 128 -3.17 13.80 -10.12
CA LEU A 128 -2.44 14.14 -11.35
C LEU A 128 -3.38 14.52 -12.49
N TYR A 129 -4.49 13.79 -12.64
CA TYR A 129 -5.52 14.12 -13.63
C TYR A 129 -6.10 15.52 -13.39
N HIS A 130 -6.50 15.83 -12.15
CA HIS A 130 -7.05 17.14 -11.79
C HIS A 130 -6.01 18.25 -11.99
N LEU A 131 -4.75 18.05 -11.58
CA LEU A 131 -3.68 19.01 -11.77
C LEU A 131 -3.40 19.29 -13.25
N SER A 132 -3.43 18.26 -14.11
CA SER A 132 -3.23 18.43 -15.56
C SER A 132 -4.28 19.32 -16.23
N ARG A 133 -5.46 19.46 -15.59
CA ARG A 133 -6.57 20.29 -16.05
C ARG A 133 -6.62 21.68 -15.39
N HIS A 134 -5.78 21.93 -14.39
CA HIS A 134 -5.72 23.18 -13.63
C HIS A 134 -4.26 23.66 -13.52
N PRO A 135 -3.64 24.13 -14.63
CA PRO A 135 -2.22 24.48 -14.67
C PRO A 135 -1.81 25.58 -13.67
N GLU A 136 -2.74 26.46 -13.32
CA GLU A 136 -2.56 27.50 -12.29
C GLU A 136 -2.39 26.90 -10.90
N VAL A 137 -3.21 25.92 -10.53
CA VAL A 137 -3.10 25.19 -9.25
C VAL A 137 -1.82 24.37 -9.23
N GLN A 138 -1.51 23.69 -10.34
CA GLN A 138 -0.26 22.94 -10.49
C GLN A 138 0.96 23.83 -10.28
N ARG A 139 0.97 25.05 -10.84
CA ARG A 139 2.07 26.00 -10.67
C ARG A 139 2.19 26.46 -9.22
N GLN A 140 1.08 26.84 -8.58
CA GLN A 140 1.08 27.25 -7.18
C GLN A 140 1.60 26.14 -6.26
N MET A 141 1.20 24.90 -6.49
CA MET A 141 1.71 23.74 -5.76
C MET A 141 3.21 23.52 -6.02
N ALA A 142 3.67 23.66 -7.27
CA ALA A 142 5.09 23.53 -7.60
C ALA A 142 5.94 24.63 -6.95
N ASP A 143 5.46 25.87 -6.95
CA ASP A 143 6.12 27.01 -6.30
C ASP A 143 6.19 26.82 -4.77
N GLU A 144 5.12 26.30 -4.16
CA GLU A 144 5.09 25.95 -2.73
C GLU A 144 6.16 24.91 -2.40
N VAL A 145 6.26 23.83 -3.17
CA VAL A 145 7.28 22.79 -2.96
C VAL A 145 8.70 23.31 -3.24
N ALA A 146 8.88 24.15 -4.26
CA ALA A 146 10.16 24.74 -4.61
C ALA A 146 10.68 25.73 -3.55
N SER A 147 9.79 26.26 -2.70
CA SER A 147 10.17 27.14 -1.59
C SER A 147 10.82 26.40 -0.41
N LEU A 148 10.73 25.08 -0.36
CA LEU A 148 11.34 24.28 0.70
C LEU A 148 12.87 24.26 0.59
N PRO A 149 13.59 24.14 1.73
CA PRO A 149 15.03 23.96 1.72
C PRO A 149 15.44 22.74 0.90
N THR A 150 16.54 22.87 0.14
CA THR A 150 17.11 21.74 -0.60
C THR A 150 17.66 20.70 0.37
N GLY A 151 17.27 19.44 0.20
CA GLY A 151 17.71 18.32 1.04
C GLY A 151 16.56 17.36 1.36
N THR A 152 16.73 16.53 2.39
CA THR A 152 15.68 15.61 2.84
C THR A 152 14.52 16.40 3.46
N ALA A 153 13.31 16.19 2.95
CA ALA A 153 12.11 16.79 3.53
C ALA A 153 11.87 16.25 4.95
N THR A 154 11.57 17.15 5.90
CA THR A 154 11.20 16.78 7.27
C THR A 154 9.67 16.75 7.45
N ALA A 155 9.19 16.23 8.56
CA ALA A 155 7.76 16.23 8.88
C ALA A 155 7.20 17.66 8.97
N GLU A 156 7.99 18.60 9.48
CA GLU A 156 7.64 20.02 9.59
C GLU A 156 7.52 20.67 8.20
N HIS A 157 8.41 20.32 7.26
CA HIS A 157 8.30 20.77 5.87
C HIS A 157 7.00 20.26 5.23
N VAL A 158 6.62 19.00 5.43
CA VAL A 158 5.35 18.47 4.90
C VAL A 158 4.15 19.16 5.56
N ALA A 159 4.26 19.49 6.85
CA ALA A 159 3.23 20.20 7.59
C ALA A 159 3.02 21.64 7.12
N SER A 160 4.01 22.29 6.48
CA SER A 160 3.87 23.65 5.94
C SER A 160 3.26 23.71 4.53
N LEU A 161 3.15 22.58 3.82
CA LEU A 161 2.61 22.52 2.45
C LEU A 161 1.06 22.61 2.42
N SER A 162 0.54 23.82 2.57
CA SER A 162 -0.89 24.14 2.59
C SER A 162 -1.62 23.87 1.26
N MET A 163 -1.04 24.28 0.13
CA MET A 163 -1.59 24.10 -1.21
C MET A 163 -1.59 22.62 -1.60
N THR A 164 -0.47 21.94 -1.36
CA THR A 164 -0.37 20.48 -1.58
C THR A 164 -1.45 19.73 -0.77
N ARG A 165 -1.67 20.14 0.48
CA ARG A 165 -2.74 19.57 1.32
C ARG A 165 -4.12 19.86 0.77
N ALA A 166 -4.38 21.08 0.32
CA ALA A 166 -5.66 21.46 -0.27
C ALA A 166 -5.96 20.65 -1.54
N VAL A 167 -4.97 20.46 -2.43
CA VAL A 167 -5.08 19.61 -3.63
C VAL A 167 -5.46 18.18 -3.25
N TRP A 168 -4.81 17.61 -2.23
CA TRP A 168 -5.11 16.25 -1.79
C TRP A 168 -6.51 16.12 -1.19
N GLN A 169 -6.91 17.06 -0.34
CA GLN A 169 -8.26 17.09 0.25
C GLN A 169 -9.33 17.24 -0.84
N GLU A 170 -9.12 18.11 -1.82
CA GLU A 170 -10.06 18.33 -2.90
C GLU A 170 -10.14 17.11 -3.84
N THR A 171 -9.01 16.46 -4.11
CA THR A 171 -8.98 15.20 -4.85
C THR A 171 -9.81 14.13 -4.15
N LEU A 172 -9.66 13.98 -2.84
CA LEU A 172 -10.46 13.03 -2.06
C LEU A 172 -11.94 13.41 -2.02
N ARG A 173 -12.28 14.70 -1.99
CA ARG A 173 -13.67 15.18 -2.02
C ARG A 173 -14.37 14.85 -3.33
N VAL A 174 -13.68 15.00 -4.46
CA VAL A 174 -14.27 14.87 -5.81
C VAL A 174 -14.11 13.45 -6.37
N SER A 175 -13.06 12.74 -5.98
CA SER A 175 -12.65 11.46 -6.57
C SER A 175 -12.25 10.46 -5.48
N SER A 176 -13.10 10.31 -4.46
CA SER A 176 -12.87 9.31 -3.41
C SER A 176 -12.83 7.90 -4.00
N VAL A 177 -11.77 7.17 -3.66
CA VAL A 177 -11.54 5.79 -4.11
C VAL A 177 -12.17 4.78 -3.16
N ALA A 178 -12.36 5.17 -1.90
CA ALA A 178 -13.10 4.41 -0.91
C ALA A 178 -14.47 5.08 -0.65
N PRO A 179 -15.58 4.31 -0.66
CA PRO A 179 -16.91 4.85 -0.38
C PRO A 179 -17.07 5.33 1.06
#